data_AF-A0A2D5MVF0-F1
#
_entry.id   AF-A0A2D5MVF0-F1
#
_cell.length_a   1.000
_cell.length_b   1.000
_cell.length_c   1.000
_cell.angle_alpha   90.00
_cell.angle_beta   90.00
_cell.angle_gamma   90.00
#
_symmetry.space_group_name_H-M   'P 1'
#
loop_
_entity.id
_entity.type
_entity.pdbx_description
1 polymer ?
#
loop_
_entity_poly.entity_id
_entity_poly.type
_entity_poly.pdbx_seq_one_letter_code
_entity_poly.pdbx_strand_id
1 'polypeptide(L)'
;MIEIIVFLGSIYLLNFSYEPVKKQLISVTDHFNVLDEKKQYYVIKNLLKACYLCFLVVLTVVFFGPYLWYGIWPNALLRSLAGMYVSNDMVGLYRVQKLKTSTRLHHYTTFLFLLMSWTVDFQESKVAKLLFLYTFASAITFPVNAYLGLRLCYDKESLTDYCGTAYYTYAIVCFVNWGLHLFLFDTSCLGYYALILFVVYDDIVLLQWLHKQHTTNH
;
A
#
# COMPACT_ATOMS: atom_id res chain seq x y z
N MET A 1 -13.20 -18.86 4.44
CA MET A 1 -12.33 -19.62 3.50
C MET A 1 -12.15 -18.91 2.16
N ILE A 2 -13.17 -18.25 1.62
CA ILE A 2 -13.06 -17.52 0.33
C ILE A 2 -11.97 -16.43 0.38
N GLU A 3 -11.82 -15.75 1.51
CA GLU A 3 -10.84 -14.70 1.76
C GLU A 3 -9.38 -15.20 1.64
N ILE A 4 -9.11 -16.45 2.04
CA ILE A 4 -7.78 -17.08 1.88
C ILE A 4 -7.53 -17.39 0.41
N ILE A 5 -8.55 -17.90 -0.30
CA ILE A 5 -8.45 -18.17 -1.75
C ILE A 5 -8.19 -16.87 -2.51
N VAL A 6 -8.88 -15.78 -2.16
CA VAL A 6 -8.66 -14.45 -2.75
C VAL A 6 -7.24 -13.96 -2.48
N PHE A 7 -6.74 -14.13 -1.24
CA PHE A 7 -5.37 -13.76 -0.88
C PHE A 7 -4.33 -14.53 -1.70
N LEU A 8 -4.43 -15.86 -1.75
CA LEU A 8 -3.50 -16.71 -2.50
C LEU A 8 -3.59 -16.47 -4.01
N GLY A 9 -4.80 -16.31 -4.54
CA GLY A 9 -5.04 -15.93 -5.93
C GLY A 9 -4.41 -14.59 -6.27
N SER A 10 -4.49 -13.61 -5.36
CA SER A 10 -3.85 -12.30 -5.52
C SER A 10 -2.33 -12.39 -5.53
N ILE A 11 -1.73 -13.20 -4.64
CA ILE A 11 -0.28 -13.48 -4.65
C ILE A 11 0.14 -14.10 -5.99
N TYR A 12 -0.63 -15.08 -6.48
CA TYR A 12 -0.34 -15.76 -7.74
C TYR A 12 -0.41 -14.77 -8.92
N LEU A 13 -1.50 -14.01 -9.04
CA LEU A 13 -1.71 -13.05 -10.12
C LEU A 13 -0.62 -11.98 -10.13
N LEU A 14 -0.28 -11.42 -8.96
CA LEU A 14 0.79 -10.43 -8.85
C LEU A 14 2.13 -11.00 -9.30
N ASN A 15 2.49 -12.21 -8.85
CA ASN A 15 3.71 -12.88 -9.27
C ASN A 15 3.75 -13.14 -10.78
N PHE A 16 2.64 -13.61 -11.34
CA PHE A 16 2.52 -13.86 -12.78
C PHE A 16 2.68 -12.57 -13.60
N SER A 17 2.23 -11.43 -13.05
CA SER A 17 2.28 -10.13 -13.72
C SER A 17 3.69 -9.52 -13.82
N TYR A 18 4.69 -10.04 -13.09
CA TYR A 18 6.06 -9.49 -13.16
C TYR A 18 6.67 -9.62 -14.56
N GLU A 19 6.56 -10.78 -15.19
CA GLU A 19 7.18 -11.02 -16.50
C GLU A 19 6.53 -10.21 -17.64
N PRO A 20 5.19 -10.16 -17.78
CA PRO A 20 4.54 -9.27 -18.74
C PRO A 20 4.92 -7.80 -18.55
N VAL A 21 4.92 -7.31 -17.31
CA VAL A 21 5.29 -5.92 -17.03
C VAL A 21 6.76 -5.65 -17.33
N LYS A 22 7.67 -6.58 -17.00
CA LYS A 22 9.09 -6.47 -17.36
C LYS A 22 9.27 -6.33 -18.87
N LYS A 23 8.63 -7.20 -19.65
CA LYS A 23 8.69 -7.15 -21.13
C LYS A 23 8.16 -5.83 -21.68
N GLN A 24 7.04 -5.33 -21.14
CA GLN A 24 6.48 -4.06 -21.53
C GLN A 24 7.41 -2.88 -21.19
N LEU A 25 8.01 -2.87 -20.00
CA LEU A 25 8.93 -1.79 -19.60
C LEU A 25 10.21 -1.77 -20.44
N ILE A 26 10.73 -2.94 -20.82
CA ILE A 26 11.89 -3.04 -21.72
C ILE A 26 11.57 -2.45 -23.10
N SER A 27 10.34 -2.61 -23.60
CA SER A 27 9.98 -2.13 -24.94
C SER A 27 9.66 -0.63 -25.00
N VAL A 28 9.29 -0.01 -23.88
CA VAL A 28 8.84 1.41 -23.84
C VAL A 28 9.80 2.35 -23.12
N THR A 29 10.81 1.83 -22.41
CA THR A 29 11.69 2.66 -21.57
C THR A 29 13.14 2.20 -21.67
N ASP A 30 13.94 2.91 -22.44
CA ASP A 30 15.38 2.62 -22.61
C ASP A 30 16.15 2.62 -21.29
N HIS A 31 15.84 3.59 -20.42
CA HIS A 31 16.44 3.69 -19.09
C HIS A 31 16.16 2.47 -18.21
N PHE A 32 15.00 1.81 -18.35
CA PHE A 32 14.69 0.61 -17.59
C PHE A 32 15.57 -0.57 -18.01
N ASN A 33 15.86 -0.69 -19.31
CA ASN A 33 16.63 -1.80 -19.86
C ASN A 33 18.09 -1.79 -19.35
N VAL A 34 18.65 -0.60 -19.08
CA VAL A 34 20.02 -0.46 -18.56
C VAL A 34 20.13 -0.59 -17.03
N LEU A 35 19.01 -0.66 -16.31
CA LEU A 35 19.03 -0.85 -14.86
C LEU A 35 19.54 -2.25 -14.50
N ASP A 36 20.23 -2.35 -13.36
CA ASP A 36 20.53 -3.64 -12.77
C ASP A 36 19.23 -4.38 -12.42
N GLU A 37 19.27 -5.71 -12.50
CA GLU A 37 18.10 -6.56 -12.30
C GLU A 37 17.37 -6.27 -10.98
N LYS A 38 18.10 -5.94 -9.90
CA LYS A 38 17.51 -5.63 -8.60
C LYS A 38 16.69 -4.34 -8.64
N LYS A 39 17.18 -3.30 -9.32
CA LYS A 39 16.40 -2.08 -9.57
C LYS A 39 15.23 -2.32 -10.51
N GLN A 40 15.37 -3.18 -11.53
CA GLN A 40 14.25 -3.55 -12.39
C GLN A 40 13.10 -4.17 -11.58
N TYR A 41 13.40 -5.15 -10.72
CA TYR A 41 12.39 -5.73 -9.81
C TYR A 41 11.79 -4.69 -8.86
N TYR A 42 12.58 -3.74 -8.37
CA TYR A 42 12.06 -2.65 -7.55
C TYR A 42 11.08 -1.76 -8.32
N VAL A 43 11.38 -1.38 -9.56
CA VAL A 43 10.47 -0.61 -10.42
C VAL A 43 9.18 -1.38 -10.66
N ILE A 44 9.28 -2.63 -11.14
CA ILE A 44 8.11 -3.47 -11.45
C ILE A 44 7.21 -3.62 -10.21
N LYS A 45 7.80 -3.93 -9.04
CA LYS A 45 7.06 -4.06 -7.77
C LYS A 45 6.23 -2.80 -7.48
N ASN A 46 6.85 -1.64 -7.60
CA ASN A 46 6.22 -0.36 -7.26
C ASN A 46 5.12 0.04 -8.26
N LEU A 47 5.32 -0.19 -9.57
CA LEU A 47 4.30 0.07 -10.58
C LEU A 47 3.12 -0.89 -10.46
N LEU A 48 3.37 -2.19 -10.27
CA LEU A 48 2.32 -3.18 -10.01
C LEU A 48 1.53 -2.81 -8.75
N LYS A 49 2.21 -2.47 -7.65
CA LYS A 49 1.57 -2.04 -6.40
C LYS A 49 0.72 -0.80 -6.62
N ALA A 50 1.19 0.20 -7.36
CA ALA A 50 0.41 1.41 -7.64
C ALA A 50 -0.88 1.11 -8.40
N CYS A 51 -0.81 0.36 -9.50
CA CYS A 51 -1.99 -0.03 -10.27
C CYS A 51 -2.96 -0.88 -9.43
N TYR A 52 -2.43 -1.82 -8.66
CA TYR A 52 -3.23 -2.70 -7.82
C TYR A 52 -3.93 -1.95 -6.69
N LEU A 53 -3.24 -1.03 -6.01
CA LEU A 53 -3.84 -0.21 -4.96
C LEU A 53 -4.90 0.75 -5.52
N CYS A 54 -4.67 1.36 -6.68
CA CYS A 54 -5.68 2.17 -7.37
C CYS A 54 -6.95 1.34 -7.66
N PHE A 55 -6.78 0.15 -8.23
CA PHE A 55 -7.88 -0.79 -8.45
C PHE A 55 -8.59 -1.16 -7.13
N LEU A 56 -7.83 -1.40 -6.06
CA LEU A 56 -8.38 -1.75 -4.76
C LEU A 56 -9.19 -0.60 -4.13
N VAL A 57 -8.78 0.65 -4.31
CA VAL A 57 -9.54 1.83 -3.88
C VAL A 57 -10.88 1.86 -4.61
N VAL A 58 -10.89 1.71 -5.94
CA VAL A 58 -12.12 1.68 -6.74
C VAL A 58 -13.03 0.54 -6.28
N LEU A 59 -12.47 -0.66 -6.12
CA LEU A 59 -13.22 -1.84 -5.68
C LEU A 59 -13.83 -1.62 -4.29
N THR A 60 -13.07 -1.04 -3.36
CA THR A 60 -13.56 -0.73 -2.01
C THR A 60 -14.70 0.28 -2.06
N VAL A 61 -14.57 1.37 -2.82
CA VAL A 61 -15.63 2.39 -2.94
C VAL A 61 -16.90 1.80 -3.56
N VAL A 62 -16.76 1.02 -4.64
CA VAL A 62 -17.91 0.46 -5.37
C VAL A 62 -18.63 -0.63 -4.55
N PHE A 63 -17.89 -1.56 -3.96
CA PHE A 63 -18.51 -2.72 -3.30
C PHE A 63 -18.78 -2.50 -1.81
N PHE A 64 -17.96 -1.72 -1.11
CA PHE A 64 -18.16 -1.46 0.32
C PHE A 64 -18.88 -0.12 0.60
N GLY A 65 -18.72 0.88 -0.27
CA GLY A 65 -19.35 2.20 -0.10
C GLY A 65 -20.85 2.16 0.21
N PRO A 66 -21.67 1.37 -0.51
CA PRO A 66 -23.11 1.27 -0.21
C PRO A 66 -23.40 0.71 1.19
N TYR A 67 -22.62 -0.27 1.67
CA TYR A 67 -22.80 -0.85 3.01
C TYR A 67 -22.51 0.15 4.13
N LEU A 68 -21.57 1.06 3.89
CA LEU A 68 -21.18 2.08 4.86
C LEU A 68 -22.37 3.00 5.21
N TRP A 69 -23.22 3.33 4.23
CA TRP A 69 -24.44 4.13 4.47
C TRP A 69 -25.46 3.44 5.36
N TYR A 70 -25.49 2.11 5.36
CA TYR A 70 -26.36 1.32 6.22
C TYR A 70 -25.69 0.89 7.53
N GLY A 71 -24.44 1.32 7.78
CA GLY A 71 -23.68 0.92 8.96
C GLY A 71 -23.32 -0.58 8.99
N ILE A 72 -23.31 -1.24 7.83
CA ILE A 72 -23.03 -2.67 7.68
C ILE A 72 -21.56 -2.86 7.33
N TRP A 73 -20.90 -3.80 7.99
CA TRP A 73 -19.49 -4.12 7.82
C TRP A 73 -19.33 -5.59 7.40
N PRO A 74 -19.48 -5.90 6.09
CA PRO A 74 -19.49 -7.26 5.60
C PRO A 74 -18.11 -7.91 5.74
N ASN A 75 -17.95 -8.76 6.75
CA ASN A 75 -16.70 -9.45 7.10
C ASN A 75 -16.01 -10.10 5.90
N ALA A 76 -16.73 -10.89 5.09
CA ALA A 76 -16.14 -11.61 3.97
C ALA A 76 -15.51 -10.66 2.91
N LEU A 77 -16.19 -9.56 2.61
CA LEU A 77 -15.70 -8.54 1.69
C LEU A 77 -14.46 -7.85 2.25
N LEU A 78 -14.54 -7.34 3.49
CA LEU A 78 -13.46 -6.56 4.10
C LEU A 78 -12.20 -7.39 4.35
N ARG A 79 -12.35 -8.65 4.75
CA ARG A 79 -11.24 -9.61 4.88
C ARG A 79 -10.60 -9.94 3.53
N SER A 80 -11.40 -10.02 2.47
CA SER A 80 -10.89 -10.25 1.10
C SER A 80 -10.12 -9.04 0.59
N LEU A 81 -10.64 -7.82 0.79
CA LEU A 81 -9.95 -6.57 0.47
C LEU A 81 -8.63 -6.42 1.22
N ALA A 82 -8.62 -6.75 2.52
CA ALA A 82 -7.40 -6.75 3.33
C ALA A 82 -6.37 -7.76 2.78
N GLY A 83 -6.82 -8.96 2.41
CA GLY A 83 -5.97 -9.96 1.76
C GLY A 83 -5.36 -9.44 0.46
N MET A 84 -6.18 -8.85 -0.42
CA MET A 84 -5.72 -8.24 -1.66
C MET A 84 -4.64 -7.17 -1.40
N TYR A 85 -4.87 -6.27 -0.44
CA TYR A 85 -3.88 -5.26 -0.04
C TYR A 85 -2.54 -5.91 0.36
N VAL A 86 -2.57 -6.79 1.35
CA VAL A 86 -1.37 -7.41 1.95
C VAL A 86 -0.63 -8.33 0.98
N SER A 87 -1.33 -8.91 -0.01
CA SER A 87 -0.69 -9.72 -1.05
C SER A 87 0.43 -8.97 -1.79
N ASN A 88 0.27 -7.66 -2.02
CA ASN A 88 1.30 -6.82 -2.64
C ASN A 88 2.55 -6.70 -1.78
N ASP A 89 2.36 -6.53 -0.47
CA ASP A 89 3.46 -6.42 0.49
C ASP A 89 4.24 -7.74 0.57
N MET A 90 3.55 -8.88 0.55
CA MET A 90 4.16 -10.20 0.59
C MET A 90 4.95 -10.51 -0.67
N VAL A 91 4.38 -10.25 -1.85
CA VAL A 91 5.10 -10.43 -3.12
C VAL A 91 6.30 -9.47 -3.18
N GLY A 92 6.15 -8.25 -2.67
CA GLY A 92 7.25 -7.30 -2.55
C GLY A 92 8.41 -7.78 -1.67
N LEU A 93 8.11 -8.38 -0.50
CA LEU A 93 9.12 -8.99 0.37
C LEU A 93 9.85 -10.14 -0.32
N TYR A 94 9.14 -10.95 -1.10
CA TYR A 94 9.71 -12.10 -1.79
C TYR A 94 10.57 -11.70 -3.00
N ARG A 95 10.10 -10.77 -3.83
CA ARG A 95 10.76 -10.41 -5.10
C ARG A 95 11.88 -9.39 -4.96
N VAL A 96 11.88 -8.54 -3.94
CA VAL A 96 12.87 -7.47 -3.79
C VAL A 96 13.86 -7.78 -2.66
N GLN A 97 15.08 -8.14 -3.04
CA GLN A 97 16.13 -8.60 -2.10
C GLN A 97 16.62 -7.54 -1.10
N LYS A 98 16.46 -6.24 -1.37
CA LYS A 98 16.99 -5.15 -0.54
C LYS A 98 15.96 -4.06 -0.25
N LEU A 99 14.90 -4.44 0.45
CA LEU A 99 13.98 -3.45 1.04
C LEU A 99 14.60 -2.82 2.29
N LYS A 100 14.28 -1.54 2.53
CA LYS A 100 14.66 -0.85 3.78
C LYS A 100 14.06 -1.59 4.97
N THR A 101 14.76 -1.57 6.10
CA THR A 101 14.32 -2.26 7.33
C THR A 101 12.95 -1.76 7.80
N SER A 102 12.69 -0.44 7.74
CA SER A 102 11.38 0.14 8.08
C SER A 102 10.25 -0.46 7.24
N THR A 103 10.45 -0.52 5.92
CA THR A 103 9.46 -1.08 4.99
C THR A 103 9.25 -2.57 5.20
N ARG A 104 10.29 -3.32 5.58
CA ARG A 104 10.14 -4.74 5.95
C ARG A 104 9.30 -4.91 7.20
N LEU A 105 9.56 -4.10 8.24
CA LEU A 105 8.75 -4.10 9.47
C LEU A 105 7.30 -3.71 9.19
N HIS A 106 7.07 -2.72 8.33
CA HIS A 106 5.74 -2.37 7.83
C HIS A 106 5.05 -3.60 7.22
N HIS A 107 5.70 -4.26 6.25
CA HIS A 107 5.12 -5.43 5.56
C HIS A 107 4.85 -6.61 6.50
N TYR A 108 5.70 -6.88 7.49
CA TYR A 108 5.43 -7.90 8.50
C TYR A 108 4.25 -7.50 9.39
N THR A 109 4.15 -6.22 9.75
CA THR A 109 3.04 -5.70 10.55
C THR A 109 1.71 -5.80 9.80
N THR A 110 1.67 -5.44 8.51
CA THR A 110 0.46 -5.57 7.68
C THR A 110 0.06 -7.03 7.51
N PHE A 111 1.02 -7.96 7.42
CA PHE A 111 0.72 -9.39 7.44
C PHE A 111 0.12 -9.88 8.76
N LEU A 112 0.65 -9.47 9.91
CA LEU A 112 0.05 -9.78 11.22
C LEU A 112 -1.36 -9.20 11.35
N PHE A 113 -1.57 -8.00 10.85
CA PHE A 113 -2.89 -7.36 10.78
C PHE A 113 -3.87 -8.14 9.90
N LEU A 114 -3.43 -8.70 8.77
CA LEU A 114 -4.27 -9.59 7.96
C LEU A 114 -4.72 -10.81 8.76
N LEU A 115 -3.80 -11.49 9.44
CA LEU A 115 -4.14 -12.68 10.24
C LEU A 115 -5.16 -12.34 11.33
N MET A 116 -4.99 -11.21 12.01
CA MET A 116 -5.97 -10.73 12.99
C MET A 116 -7.31 -10.37 12.35
N SER A 117 -7.31 -9.75 11.17
CA SER A 117 -8.54 -9.38 10.45
C SER A 117 -9.43 -10.60 10.12
N TRP A 118 -8.82 -11.77 9.91
CA TRP A 118 -9.54 -13.01 9.65
C TRP A 118 -10.25 -13.59 10.87
N THR A 119 -9.82 -13.22 12.08
CA THR A 119 -10.39 -13.74 13.33
C THR A 119 -11.38 -12.79 14.00
N VAL A 120 -11.39 -11.51 13.63
CA VAL A 120 -12.24 -10.48 14.26
C VAL A 120 -13.47 -10.14 13.42
N ASP A 121 -14.58 -9.82 14.09
CA ASP A 121 -15.80 -9.35 13.45
C ASP A 121 -15.72 -7.84 13.16
N PHE A 122 -15.76 -7.44 11.89
CA PHE A 122 -15.74 -6.02 11.48
C PHE A 122 -16.98 -5.23 11.88
N GLN A 123 -18.12 -5.88 12.14
CA GLN A 123 -19.34 -5.20 12.59
C GLN A 123 -19.18 -4.68 14.02
N GLU A 124 -18.57 -5.47 14.90
CA GLU A 124 -18.47 -5.17 16.33
C GLU A 124 -17.08 -4.64 16.73
N SER A 125 -16.01 -5.14 16.13
CA SER A 125 -14.65 -4.83 16.56
C SER A 125 -14.18 -3.45 16.11
N LYS A 126 -13.90 -2.58 17.09
CA LYS A 126 -13.27 -1.28 16.87
C LYS A 126 -11.88 -1.43 16.22
N VAL A 127 -11.09 -2.43 16.65
CA VAL A 127 -9.77 -2.73 16.04
C VAL A 127 -9.92 -3.06 14.57
N ALA A 128 -10.91 -3.87 14.19
CA ALA A 128 -11.15 -4.23 12.79
C ALA A 128 -11.48 -3.00 11.93
N LYS A 129 -12.33 -2.10 12.45
CA LYS A 129 -12.67 -0.84 11.76
C LYS A 129 -11.47 0.09 11.61
N LEU A 130 -10.61 0.19 12.63
CA LEU A 130 -9.35 0.95 12.57
C LEU A 130 -8.37 0.33 11.55
N LEU A 131 -8.26 -1.01 11.51
CA LEU A 131 -7.47 -1.72 10.52
C LEU A 131 -7.95 -1.42 9.10
N PHE A 132 -9.26 -1.46 8.87
CA PHE A 132 -9.84 -1.07 7.59
C PHE A 132 -9.48 0.38 7.22
N LEU A 133 -9.70 1.31 8.14
CA LEU A 133 -9.43 2.74 7.92
C LEU A 133 -7.98 2.97 7.49
N TYR A 134 -7.02 2.40 8.23
CA TYR A 134 -5.60 2.55 7.91
C TYR A 134 -5.25 1.89 6.58
N THR A 135 -5.79 0.71 6.30
CA THR A 135 -5.55 -0.02 5.04
C THR A 135 -6.08 0.75 3.84
N PHE A 136 -7.30 1.26 3.94
CA PHE A 136 -7.93 2.06 2.88
C PHE A 136 -7.18 3.38 2.65
N ALA A 137 -6.84 4.09 3.72
CA ALA A 137 -6.00 5.29 3.64
C ALA A 137 -4.67 4.98 2.94
N SER A 138 -3.98 3.90 3.32
CA SER A 138 -2.73 3.48 2.69
C SER A 138 -2.90 3.18 1.20
N ALA A 139 -4.02 2.58 0.79
CA ALA A 139 -4.30 2.29 -0.62
C ALA A 139 -4.49 3.57 -1.47
N ILE A 140 -5.09 4.64 -0.91
CA ILE A 140 -5.25 5.93 -1.60
C ILE A 140 -3.90 6.55 -1.98
N THR A 141 -2.84 6.22 -1.25
CA THR A 141 -1.48 6.72 -1.47
C THR A 141 -0.75 6.02 -2.62
N PHE A 142 -1.48 5.29 -3.48
CA PHE A 142 -0.92 4.60 -4.65
C PHE A 142 -0.02 5.47 -5.56
N PRO A 143 -0.21 6.80 -5.74
CA PRO A 143 0.69 7.62 -6.55
C PRO A 143 2.13 7.63 -6.03
N VAL A 144 2.32 7.45 -4.71
CA VAL A 144 3.66 7.32 -4.12
C VAL A 144 4.39 6.13 -4.73
N ASN A 145 3.75 4.96 -4.74
CA ASN A 145 4.35 3.75 -5.31
C ASN A 145 4.65 3.94 -6.80
N ALA A 146 3.77 4.58 -7.57
CA ALA A 146 4.07 4.88 -8.97
C ALA A 146 5.32 5.77 -9.10
N TYR A 147 5.44 6.84 -8.31
CA TYR A 147 6.61 7.73 -8.33
C TYR A 147 7.90 6.99 -7.96
N LEU A 148 7.85 6.14 -6.92
CA LEU A 148 8.99 5.33 -6.48
C LEU A 148 9.53 4.45 -7.62
N GLY A 149 8.65 3.93 -8.48
CA GLY A 149 9.02 3.15 -9.66
C GLY A 149 9.51 4.04 -10.82
N LEU A 150 8.69 5.00 -11.23
CA LEU A 150 8.93 5.83 -12.43
C LEU A 150 10.21 6.67 -12.32
N ARG A 151 10.62 7.12 -11.13
CA ARG A 151 11.84 7.93 -10.96
C ARG A 151 13.15 7.26 -11.37
N LEU A 152 13.15 5.93 -11.53
CA LEU A 152 14.32 5.19 -12.03
C LEU A 152 14.28 4.98 -13.55
N CYS A 153 13.15 5.31 -14.17
CA CYS A 153 12.86 5.12 -15.58
C CYS A 153 12.88 6.43 -16.37
N TYR A 154 12.72 7.57 -15.70
CA TYR A 154 12.60 8.89 -16.31
C TYR A 154 13.42 9.93 -15.56
N ASP A 155 13.82 10.98 -16.27
CA ASP A 155 14.54 12.11 -15.71
C ASP A 155 13.71 12.86 -14.69
N LYS A 156 14.38 13.40 -13.67
CA LYS A 156 13.73 14.07 -12.54
C LYS A 156 12.83 15.22 -12.98
N GLU A 157 13.28 16.00 -13.95
CA GLU A 157 12.55 17.17 -14.47
C GLU A 157 11.16 16.77 -14.98
N SER A 158 11.06 15.66 -15.71
CA SER A 158 9.79 15.15 -16.25
C SER A 158 8.82 14.60 -15.19
N LEU A 159 9.30 14.36 -13.97
CA LEU A 159 8.53 13.81 -12.87
C LEU A 159 8.29 14.81 -11.73
N THR A 160 8.62 16.09 -11.91
CA THR A 160 8.50 17.11 -10.86
C THR A 160 7.05 17.24 -10.37
N ASP A 161 6.09 17.44 -11.29
CA ASP A 161 4.67 17.56 -10.97
C ASP A 161 4.11 16.26 -10.35
N TYR A 162 4.60 15.11 -10.84
CA TYR A 162 4.21 13.82 -10.31
C TYR A 162 4.74 13.59 -8.88
N CYS A 163 5.96 14.05 -8.59
CA CYS A 163 6.53 14.05 -7.25
C CYS A 163 5.71 14.92 -6.30
N GLY A 164 5.27 16.10 -6.74
CA GLY A 164 4.39 16.97 -5.97
C GLY A 164 3.06 16.30 -5.66
N THR A 165 2.42 15.69 -6.67
CA THR A 165 1.19 14.92 -6.50
C THR A 165 1.38 13.80 -5.48
N ALA A 166 2.41 12.98 -5.63
CA ALA A 166 2.73 11.90 -4.70
C ALA A 166 2.95 12.42 -3.27
N TYR A 167 3.70 13.51 -3.10
CA TYR A 167 3.98 14.11 -1.79
C TYR A 167 2.71 14.66 -1.12
N TYR A 168 1.95 15.53 -1.80
CA TYR A 168 0.79 16.17 -1.20
C TYR A 168 -0.34 15.17 -0.91
N THR A 169 -0.62 14.25 -1.83
CA THR A 169 -1.60 13.17 -1.59
C THR A 169 -1.19 12.37 -0.35
N TYR A 170 0.09 12.01 -0.23
CA TYR A 170 0.56 11.24 0.91
C TYR A 170 0.47 12.01 2.23
N ALA A 171 0.94 13.27 2.23
CA ALA A 171 0.91 14.14 3.41
C ALA A 171 -0.52 14.32 3.95
N ILE A 172 -1.48 14.63 3.07
CA ILE A 172 -2.88 14.86 3.44
C ILE A 172 -3.49 13.57 3.99
N VAL A 173 -3.28 12.44 3.31
CA VAL A 173 -3.84 11.15 3.74
C VAL A 173 -3.25 10.71 5.08
N CYS A 174 -1.93 10.82 5.29
CA CYS A 174 -1.29 10.53 6.58
C CYS A 174 -1.85 11.44 7.67
N PHE A 175 -1.93 12.75 7.43
CA PHE A 175 -2.43 13.71 8.40
C PHE A 175 -3.87 13.38 8.84
N VAL A 176 -4.77 13.16 7.88
CA VAL A 176 -6.17 12.80 8.16
C VAL A 176 -6.24 11.45 8.86
N ASN A 177 -5.53 10.44 8.38
CA ASN A 177 -5.57 9.10 8.94
C ASN A 177 -5.06 9.09 10.40
N TRP A 178 -3.92 9.72 10.68
CA TRP A 178 -3.38 9.80 12.03
C TRP A 178 -4.28 10.63 12.95
N GLY A 179 -4.82 11.75 12.45
CA GLY A 179 -5.80 12.55 13.18
C GLY A 179 -7.03 11.74 13.60
N LEU A 180 -7.59 10.93 12.68
CA LEU A 180 -8.71 10.04 12.99
C LEU A 180 -8.34 8.96 14.01
N HIS A 181 -7.14 8.40 13.95
CA HIS A 181 -6.68 7.40 14.92
C HIS A 181 -6.49 8.00 16.32
N LEU A 182 -6.01 9.24 16.41
CA LEU A 182 -5.94 9.96 17.69
C LEU A 182 -7.34 10.29 18.22
N PHE A 183 -8.25 10.71 17.35
CA PHE A 183 -9.64 11.00 17.74
C PHE A 183 -10.39 9.75 18.22
N LEU A 184 -10.16 8.61 17.56
CA LEU A 184 -10.79 7.32 17.89
C LEU A 184 -9.99 6.51 18.93
N PHE A 185 -9.04 7.14 19.61
CA PHE A 185 -8.17 6.47 20.58
C PHE A 185 -8.97 5.72 21.65
N ASP A 186 -8.46 4.54 22.02
CA ASP A 186 -9.11 3.64 22.96
C ASP A 186 -8.07 2.78 23.66
N THR A 187 -8.11 2.76 25.00
CA THR A 187 -7.18 1.96 25.80
C THR A 187 -7.41 0.46 25.63
N SER A 188 -8.59 0.02 25.19
CA SER A 188 -8.83 -1.39 24.84
C SER A 188 -8.07 -1.84 23.59
N CYS A 189 -7.61 -0.89 22.76
CA CYS A 189 -6.94 -1.14 21.48
C CYS A 189 -5.40 -0.94 21.57
N LEU A 190 -4.82 -0.93 22.77
CA LEU A 190 -3.38 -0.65 22.96
C LEU A 190 -2.46 -1.57 22.15
N GLY A 191 -2.78 -2.87 22.04
CA GLY A 191 -1.99 -3.80 21.22
C GLY A 191 -1.97 -3.42 19.74
N TYR A 192 -3.10 -2.94 19.21
CA TYR A 192 -3.18 -2.42 17.85
C TYR A 192 -2.35 -1.13 17.69
N TYR A 193 -2.48 -0.18 18.62
CA TYR A 193 -1.72 1.06 18.58
C TYR A 193 -0.21 0.83 18.71
N ALA A 194 0.24 -0.16 19.50
CA ALA A 194 1.65 -0.51 19.58
C ALA A 194 2.20 -1.01 18.24
N LEU A 195 1.44 -1.85 17.53
CA LEU A 195 1.84 -2.38 16.22
C LEU A 195 1.80 -1.32 15.12
N ILE A 196 0.77 -0.46 15.10
CA ILE A 196 0.62 0.54 14.04
C ILE A 196 1.75 1.57 14.05
N LEU A 197 2.45 1.78 15.17
CA LEU A 197 3.62 2.65 15.24
C LEU A 197 4.74 2.24 14.28
N PHE A 198 4.91 0.95 13.98
CA PHE A 198 5.88 0.50 12.97
C PHE A 198 5.52 0.97 11.56
N VAL A 199 4.22 1.00 11.27
CA VAL A 199 3.68 1.49 10.00
C VAL A 199 3.84 3.01 9.92
N VAL A 200 3.43 3.73 10.98
CA VAL A 200 3.59 5.19 11.10
C VAL A 200 5.05 5.61 10.97
N TYR A 201 5.98 4.85 11.56
CA TYR A 201 7.41 5.13 11.45
C TYR A 201 7.91 5.05 10.00
N ASP A 202 7.52 4.01 9.24
CA ASP A 202 7.87 3.92 7.82
C ASP A 202 7.24 5.06 7.01
N ASP A 203 5.99 5.43 7.35
CA ASP A 203 5.29 6.54 6.69
C ASP A 203 6.01 7.88 6.89
N ILE A 204 6.46 8.17 8.12
CA ILE A 204 7.24 9.40 8.42
C ILE A 204 8.56 9.41 7.63
N VAL A 205 9.28 8.30 7.62
CA VAL A 205 10.55 8.17 6.88
C VAL A 205 10.34 8.40 5.38
N LEU A 206 9.26 7.85 4.83
CA LEU A 206 8.94 7.99 3.42
C LEU A 206 8.48 9.41 3.08
N LEU A 207 7.67 10.03 3.94
CA LEU A 207 7.18 11.39 3.76
C LEU A 207 8.32 12.42 3.82
N GLN A 208 9.25 12.27 4.77
CA GLN A 208 10.46 13.09 4.85
C GLN A 208 11.32 12.96 3.59
N TRP A 209 11.46 11.74 3.07
CA TRP A 209 12.20 11.49 1.84
C TRP A 209 11.53 12.14 0.62
N LEU A 210 10.20 12.03 0.49
CA LEU A 210 9.43 12.66 -0.59
C LEU A 210 9.50 14.18 -0.53
N HIS A 211 9.35 14.76 0.66
CA HIS A 211 9.48 16.20 0.86
C HIS A 211 10.84 16.70 0.36
N LYS A 212 11.93 16.02 0.73
CA LYS A 212 13.27 16.37 0.25
C LYS A 212 13.40 16.28 -1.28
N GLN A 213 12.79 15.28 -1.92
CA GLN A 213 12.81 15.20 -3.39
C GLN A 213 12.05 16.37 -4.02
N HIS A 214 10.85 16.65 -3.51
CA HIS A 214 10.00 17.72 -4.01
C HIS A 214 10.69 19.09 -3.91
N THR A 215 11.32 19.40 -2.78
CA THR A 215 12.05 20.68 -2.59
C THR A 215 13.37 20.78 -3.35
N THR A 216 13.91 19.66 -3.85
CA THR A 216 15.16 19.70 -4.65
C THR A 216 14.86 19.85 -6.14
N ASN A 217 13.64 19.51 -6.58
CA ASN A 217 13.22 19.60 -7.98
C ASN A 217 12.55 20.96 -8.31
N HIS A 218 12.38 21.84 -7.32
CA HIS A 218 11.90 23.22 -7.43
C HIS A 218 12.98 24.18 -6.93
#